data_AF-A0A8R7PXL1-F1
#
_entry.id   AF-A0A8R7PXL1-F1
#
_cell.length_a   1.000
_cell.length_b   1.000
_cell.length_c   1.000
_cell.angle_alpha   90.00
_cell.angle_beta   90.00
_cell.angle_gamma   90.00
#
_symmetry.space_group_name_H-M   'P 1'
#
loop_
_entity.id
_entity.type
_entity.pdbx_description
1 polymer ?
#
loop_
_entity_poly.entity_id
_entity_poly.type
_entity_poly.pdbx_seq_one_letter_code
_entity_poly.pdbx_strand_id
1 'polypeptide(L)' 'FFSSNGIAYRFSCPHTSPQNGKAERMIRTTNDIMRTLLLQANLTPPFWVETLHTATYLLNRRPSCTIAPHTPH' A
#
# COMPACT_ATOMS: atom_id res chain seq x y z
N PHE A 1 18.45 13.62 -8.17
CA PHE A 1 17.95 12.67 -7.15
C PHE A 1 17.95 11.22 -7.64
N PHE A 2 17.15 10.83 -8.66
CA PHE A 2 17.10 9.41 -9.06
C PHE A 2 18.44 8.87 -9.59
N SER A 3 19.03 9.53 -10.59
CA SER A 3 20.34 9.14 -11.13
C SER A 3 21.47 9.19 -10.08
N SER A 4 21.45 10.21 -9.20
CA SER A 4 22.44 10.33 -8.11
C SER A 4 22.33 9.22 -7.05
N ASN A 5 21.17 8.55 -6.95
CA ASN A 5 20.95 7.40 -6.07
C ASN A 5 20.96 6.05 -6.83
N GLY A 6 21.36 6.03 -8.12
CA GLY A 6 21.38 4.80 -8.93
C GLY A 6 20.00 4.25 -9.30
N ILE A 7 18.93 5.04 -9.15
CA ILE A 7 17.56 4.61 -9.43
C ILE A 7 17.23 4.88 -10.91
N ALA A 8 16.92 3.82 -11.66
CA ALA A 8 16.44 3.93 -13.03
C ALA A 8 14.95 4.33 -13.04
N TYR A 9 14.66 5.53 -13.53
CA TYR A 9 13.29 6.02 -13.63
C TYR A 9 12.66 5.59 -14.96
N ARG A 10 11.50 4.91 -14.89
CA ARG A 10 10.76 4.40 -16.05
C ARG A 10 9.29 4.80 -15.94
N PHE A 11 8.73 5.29 -17.04
CA PHE A 11 7.32 5.61 -17.15
C PHE A 11 6.55 4.46 -17.78
N SER A 12 5.28 4.31 -17.41
CA SER A 12 4.31 3.53 -18.18
C SER A 12 4.01 4.22 -19.50
N CYS A 13 3.59 3.45 -20.53
CA CYS A 13 3.17 4.05 -21.79
C CYS A 13 1.93 4.96 -21.58
N PRO A 14 1.75 6.01 -22.40
CA PRO A 14 0.53 6.80 -22.39
C PRO A 14 -0.70 5.91 -22.59
N HIS A 15 -1.78 6.20 -21.86
CA HIS A 15 -3.06 5.46 -21.91
C HIS A 15 -2.99 3.96 -21.54
N THR A 16 -1.89 3.49 -20.95
CA THR A 16 -1.78 2.11 -20.45
C THR A 16 -1.76 2.08 -18.93
N SER A 17 -2.77 2.67 -18.27
CA SER A 17 -2.93 2.58 -16.81
C SER A 17 -2.90 1.15 -16.25
N PRO A 18 -3.35 0.09 -16.95
CA PRO A 18 -3.25 -1.28 -16.43
C PRO A 18 -1.82 -1.74 -16.12
N GLN A 19 -0.79 -1.13 -16.73
CA GLN A 19 0.62 -1.40 -16.40
C GLN A 19 0.94 -1.09 -14.93
N ASN A 20 0.21 -0.15 -14.31
CA ASN A 20 0.36 0.24 -12.91
C ASN A 20 -0.58 -0.53 -11.97
N GLY A 21 -1.34 -1.50 -12.48
CA GLY A 21 -2.43 -2.14 -11.74
C GLY A 21 -2.02 -2.78 -10.41
N LYS A 22 -0.76 -3.22 -10.24
CA LYS A 22 -0.26 -3.72 -8.95
C LYS A 22 -0.17 -2.60 -7.91
N ALA A 23 0.36 -1.44 -8.28
CA ALA A 23 0.45 -0.28 -7.40
C ALA A 23 -0.96 0.23 -7.06
N GLU A 24 -1.84 0.34 -8.05
CA GLU A 24 -3.22 0.78 -7.86
C GLU A 24 -4.00 -0.14 -6.91
N ARG A 25 -3.86 -1.47 -7.07
CA ARG A 25 -4.47 -2.44 -6.14
C ARG A 25 -3.96 -2.28 -4.72
N MET A 26 -2.65 -2.10 -4.53
CA MET A 26 -2.07 -1.92 -3.20
C MET A 26 -2.55 -0.63 -2.53
N ILE A 27 -2.64 0.46 -3.29
CA ILE A 27 -3.18 1.74 -2.80
C ILE A 27 -4.64 1.55 -2.36
N ARG A 28 -5.47 0.88 -3.16
CA ARG A 28 -6.87 0.58 -2.81
C ARG A 28 -6.96 -0.25 -1.53
N THR A 29 -6.21 -1.36 -1.45
CA THR A 29 -6.19 -2.21 -0.25
C THR A 29 -5.75 -1.45 1.00
N THR A 30 -4.74 -0.57 0.89
CA THR A 30 -4.28 0.25 2.02
C THR A 30 -5.38 1.19 2.50
N ASN A 31 -6.05 1.89 1.58
CA ASN A 31 -7.16 2.79 1.90
C ASN A 31 -8.35 2.05 2.53
N ASP A 32 -8.66 0.84 2.07
CA ASP A 32 -9.76 0.04 2.61
C ASP A 32 -9.48 -0.41 4.05
N ILE A 33 -8.24 -0.82 4.34
CA ILE A 33 -7.81 -1.15 5.71
C ILE A 33 -7.89 0.09 6.61
N MET A 34 -7.38 1.24 6.16
CA MET A 34 -7.44 2.48 6.93
C MET A 34 -8.89 2.86 7.30
N ARG A 35 -9.82 2.82 6.33
CA ARG A 35 -11.24 3.10 6.59
C ARG A 35 -11.83 2.11 7.58
N THR A 36 -11.50 0.82 7.43
CA THR A 36 -11.97 -0.23 8.34
C THR A 36 -11.47 0.03 9.76
N LEU A 37 -10.19 0.40 9.94
CA LEU A 37 -9.61 0.73 11.23
C LEU A 37 -10.27 1.95 11.88
N LEU A 38 -10.50 3.02 11.12
CA LEU A 38 -11.18 4.22 11.61
C LEU A 38 -12.61 3.89 12.10
N LEU A 39 -13.36 3.14 11.29
CA LEU A 39 -14.72 2.71 11.64
C LEU A 39 -14.73 1.81 12.87
N GLN A 40 -13.84 0.82 12.93
CA GLN A 40 -13.77 -0.13 14.03
C GLN A 40 -13.38 0.54 15.36
N ALA A 41 -12.48 1.52 15.33
CA ALA A 41 -12.03 2.25 16.51
C ALA A 41 -12.93 3.45 16.86
N ASN A 42 -13.98 3.71 16.08
CA ASN A 42 -14.83 4.90 16.18
C ASN A 42 -14.02 6.22 16.18
N LEU A 43 -13.00 6.28 15.32
CA LEU A 43 -12.10 7.43 15.17
C LEU A 43 -12.51 8.28 13.98
N THR A 44 -12.23 9.58 14.08
CA THR A 44 -12.50 10.56 13.03
C THR A 44 -11.36 10.62 11.99
N PRO A 45 -11.59 11.17 10.78
CA PRO A 45 -10.58 11.27 9.72
C PRO A 45 -9.23 11.92 10.07
N PRO A 46 -9.09 12.82 11.06
CA PRO A 46 -7.78 13.36 11.46
C PRO A 46 -6.76 12.28 11.85
N PHE A 47 -7.20 11.11 12.32
CA PHE A 47 -6.33 9.98 12.69
C PHE A 47 -5.89 9.12 11.48
N TRP A 48 -5.92 9.68 10.27
CA TRP A 48 -5.57 8.95 9.05
C TRP A 48 -4.09 8.55 9.03
N VAL A 49 -3.19 9.31 9.68
CA VAL A 49 -1.75 9.00 9.69
C VAL A 49 -1.48 7.74 10.51
N GLU A 50 -2.07 7.66 11.69
CA GLU A 50 -1.96 6.55 12.64
C GLU A 50 -2.58 5.28 12.04
N THR A 51 -3.73 5.42 11.39
CA THR A 51 -4.37 4.30 10.70
C THR A 51 -3.61 3.86 9.46
N LEU A 52 -2.93 4.77 8.74
CA LEU A 52 -2.03 4.41 7.64
C LEU A 52 -0.81 3.63 8.15
N HIS A 53 -0.19 4.07 9.24
CA HIS A 53 0.93 3.36 9.87
C HIS A 53 0.51 1.96 10.30
N THR A 54 -0.67 1.83 10.90
CA THR A 54 -1.22 0.54 11.32
C THR A 54 -1.54 -0.35 10.12
N ALA A 55 -2.16 0.21 9.07
CA ALA A 55 -2.48 -0.53 7.85
C ALA A 55 -1.23 -1.09 7.15
N THR A 56 -0.18 -0.27 7.02
CA THR A 56 1.10 -0.69 6.42
C THR A 56 1.79 -1.77 7.25
N TYR A 57 1.80 -1.63 8.58
CA TYR A 57 2.33 -2.66 9.49
C TYR A 57 1.62 -4.00 9.31
N LEU A 58 0.28 -4.00 9.27
CA LEU A 58 -0.51 -5.22 9.07
C LEU A 58 -0.29 -5.83 7.68
N LEU A 59 -0.22 -5.01 6.64
CA LEU A 59 0.02 -5.49 5.27
C LEU A 59 1.36 -6.21 5.12
N ASN A 60 2.40 -5.72 5.79
CA ASN A 60 3.74 -6.29 5.73
C ASN A 60 3.90 -7.56 6.59
N ARG A 61 3.01 -7.80 7.56
CA ARG A 61 3.10 -8.90 8.53
C ARG A 61 1.99 -9.94 8.42
N ARG A 62 0.99 -9.73 7.57
CA ARG A 62 0.01 -10.78 7.29
C ARG A 62 0.58 -11.77 6.28
N PRO A 63 0.31 -13.08 6.44
CA PRO A 63 0.65 -14.07 5.42
C PRO A 63 0.00 -13.67 4.09
N SER A 64 0.76 -13.76 3.00
CA SER A 64 0.23 -13.58 1.65
C SER A 64 0.11 -14.94 0.99
N CYS A 65 -1.01 -15.22 0.33
CA CYS A 65 -1.23 -16.49 -0.37
C CYS A 65 -0.14 -16.80 -1.40
N THR A 66 0.55 -15.77 -1.92
CA THR A 66 1.63 -15.92 -2.90
C THR A 66 2.94 -16.43 -2.28
N ILE A 67 3.16 -16.22 -0.98
CA ILE A 67 4.43 -16.54 -0.29
C ILE A 67 4.21 -17.31 1.02
N ALA A 68 3.02 -17.88 1.24
CA ALA A 68 2.70 -18.62 2.45
C ALA A 68 3.68 -19.80 2.65
N PRO A 69 4.23 -19.99 3.87
CA PRO A 69 3.83 -19.39 5.16
C PRO A 69 4.52 -18.06 5.51
N HIS A 70 5.30 -17.46 4.61
CA HIS A 70 6.07 -16.25 4.88
C HIS A 70 5.25 -14.97 4.78
N THR A 71 5.69 -13.97 5.53
CA THR A 71 5.20 -12.59 5.46
C THR A 71 6.08 -11.77 4.51
N PRO A 72 5.54 -10.70 3.90
CA PRO A 72 6.33 -9.85 3.01
C PRO A 72 7.60 -9.26 3.64
N HIS A 73 7.56 -9.02 4.96
CA HIS A 73 8.68 -8.60 5.79
C HIS A 73 8.91 -9.60 6.92
#